data_AF-A0A142YDV4-F1
#
_entry.id   AF-A0A142YDV4-F1
#
_cell.length_a   1.000
_cell.length_b   1.000
_cell.length_c   1.000
_cell.angle_alpha   90.00
_cell.angle_beta   90.00
_cell.angle_gamma   90.00
#
_symmetry.space_group_name_H-M   'P 1'
#
loop_
_entity.id
_entity.type
_entity.pdbx_description
1 polymer ?
#
loop_
_entity_poly.entity_id
_entity_poly.type
_entity_poly.pdbx_seq_one_letter_code
_entity_poly.pdbx_strand_id
1 'polypeptide(L)'
;MDPKPFDALIVPESWKSGGTQLDRIDSVLRVAEPLLGVDRPRGGRAFIRRQPGGRLFITADPRDTLSFPVGHPREGRPRYTWTPAVDGSERGVLVEEARHA
;
A
#
# COMPACT_ATOMS: atom_id res chain seq x y z
N MET A 1 -3.87 13.89 -15.18
CA MET A 1 -3.40 12.95 -14.15
C MET A 1 -3.61 11.58 -14.72
N ASP A 2 -2.56 10.79 -14.88
CA ASP A 2 -2.74 9.38 -15.21
C ASP A 2 -3.63 8.73 -14.15
N PRO A 3 -4.60 7.88 -14.53
CA PRO A 3 -5.42 7.19 -13.56
C PRO A 3 -4.50 6.37 -12.65
N LYS A 4 -4.53 6.67 -11.35
CA LYS A 4 -3.84 5.88 -10.32
C LYS A 4 -4.39 4.45 -10.43
N PRO A 5 -3.58 3.46 -10.85
CA PRO A 5 -4.13 2.15 -11.18
C PRO A 5 -4.57 1.39 -9.93
N PHE A 6 -3.96 1.67 -8.77
CA PHE A 6 -4.24 1.01 -7.50
C PHE A 6 -4.12 1.98 -6.33
N ASP A 7 -4.92 1.77 -5.30
CA ASP A 7 -4.92 2.63 -4.11
C ASP A 7 -3.90 2.23 -3.06
N ALA A 8 -3.63 0.93 -2.96
CA ALA A 8 -2.68 0.35 -2.05
C ALA A 8 -2.06 -0.94 -2.62
N LEU A 9 -0.96 -1.38 -2.03
CA LEU A 9 -0.28 -2.63 -2.35
C LEU A 9 -0.08 -3.48 -1.10
N ILE A 10 -0.14 -4.80 -1.28
CA ILE A 10 0.45 -5.76 -0.36
C ILE A 10 1.63 -6.41 -1.08
N VAL A 11 2.79 -6.43 -0.46
CA VAL A 11 3.99 -7.13 -0.98
C VAL A 11 4.58 -8.02 0.12
N PRO A 12 5.26 -9.12 -0.24
CA PRO A 12 5.93 -9.95 0.75
C PRO A 12 7.14 -9.22 1.33
N GLU A 13 7.43 -9.45 2.61
CA GLU A 13 8.56 -8.82 3.31
C GLU A 13 9.91 -9.23 2.71
N SER A 14 9.97 -10.38 2.04
CA SER A 14 11.15 -10.87 1.30
C SER A 14 11.58 -9.97 0.14
N TRP A 15 10.73 -9.04 -0.32
CA TRP A 15 11.13 -8.05 -1.33
C TRP A 15 12.10 -6.98 -0.78
N LYS A 16 12.20 -6.83 0.54
CA LYS A 16 13.19 -5.94 1.15
C LYS A 16 14.60 -6.44 0.85
N SER A 17 15.41 -5.59 0.23
CA SER A 17 16.82 -5.88 -0.06
C SER A 17 17.72 -4.72 0.39
N GLY A 18 18.99 -5.02 0.69
CA GLY A 18 19.96 -4.02 1.12
C GLY A 18 20.57 -4.25 2.50
N GLY A 19 21.69 -3.57 2.76
CA GLY A 19 22.52 -3.75 3.95
C GLY A 19 21.92 -3.09 5.20
N THR A 20 21.25 -1.94 5.03
CA THR A 20 20.64 -1.20 6.15
C THR A 20 19.11 -1.27 6.14
N GLN A 21 18.47 -0.87 7.24
CA GLN A 21 17.02 -0.75 7.32
C GLN A 21 16.46 0.29 6.34
N LEU A 22 17.20 1.38 6.11
CA LEU A 22 16.83 2.41 5.15
C LEU A 22 16.85 1.86 3.72
N ASP A 23 17.91 1.14 3.34
CA ASP A 23 18.01 0.51 2.01
C ASP A 23 16.87 -0.49 1.78
N ARG A 24 16.54 -1.28 2.81
CA ARG A 24 15.45 -2.26 2.78
C ARG A 24 14.08 -1.62 2.60
N ILE A 25 13.85 -0.47 3.20
CA ILE A 25 12.59 0.27 2.98
C ILE A 25 12.60 0.92 1.59
N ASP A 26 13.72 1.54 1.21
CA ASP A 26 13.84 2.24 -0.07
C ASP A 26 13.67 1.29 -1.27
N SER A 27 14.26 0.10 -1.21
CA SER A 27 14.14 -0.92 -2.26
C SER A 27 12.68 -1.29 -2.56
N VAL A 28 11.85 -1.42 -1.53
CA VAL A 28 10.42 -1.71 -1.68
C VAL A 28 9.67 -0.49 -2.22
N LEU A 29 9.93 0.70 -1.66
CA LEU A 29 9.23 1.92 -2.07
C LEU A 29 9.52 2.32 -3.52
N ARG A 30 10.74 2.07 -4.00
CA ARG A 30 11.13 2.35 -5.40
C ARG A 30 10.28 1.60 -6.42
N VAL A 31 9.82 0.39 -6.06
CA VAL A 31 8.92 -0.41 -6.90
C VAL A 31 7.46 -0.02 -6.67
N ALA A 32 7.08 0.25 -5.41
CA ALA A 32 5.69 0.50 -5.04
C ALA A 32 5.18 1.90 -5.46
N GLU A 33 5.99 2.94 -5.36
CA GLU A 33 5.58 4.33 -5.59
C GLU A 33 5.04 4.59 -7.01
N PRO A 34 5.70 4.14 -8.10
CA PRO A 34 5.14 4.29 -9.45
C PRO A 34 3.79 3.59 -9.62
N LEU A 35 3.61 2.43 -9.00
CA LEU A 35 2.37 1.64 -9.07
C LEU A 35 1.23 2.29 -8.28
N LEU A 36 1.56 3.15 -7.32
CA LEU A 36 0.62 3.95 -6.53
C LEU A 36 0.44 5.37 -7.10
N GLY A 37 1.08 5.70 -8.23
CA GLY A 37 1.06 7.05 -8.80
C GLY A 37 1.73 8.12 -7.92
N VAL A 38 2.65 7.71 -7.04
CA VAL A 38 3.39 8.63 -6.16
C VAL A 38 4.58 9.22 -6.91
N ASP A 39 4.61 10.54 -7.05
CA ASP A 39 5.72 11.28 -7.65
C ASP A 39 6.74 11.71 -6.58
N ARG A 40 7.75 10.85 -6.36
CA ARG A 40 8.82 11.11 -5.39
C ARG A 40 9.66 12.36 -5.72
N PRO A 41 10.09 12.60 -6.97
CA PRO A 41 10.77 13.85 -7.35
C PRO A 41 9.99 15.12 -6.98
N ARG A 42 8.65 15.08 -6.98
CA ARG A 42 7.80 16.20 -6.55
C ARG A 42 7.46 16.20 -5.05
N GLY A 43 8.16 15.40 -4.25
CA GLY A 43 7.98 15.33 -2.79
C GLY A 43 6.89 14.37 -2.32
N GLY A 44 6.27 13.61 -3.23
CA GLY A 44 5.36 12.53 -2.88
C GLY A 44 6.09 11.39 -2.16
N ARG A 45 5.41 10.69 -1.26
CA ARG A 45 5.99 9.54 -0.57
C ARG A 45 4.94 8.50 -0.26
N ALA A 46 5.26 7.23 -0.50
CA ALA A 46 4.44 6.13 -0.02
C ALA A 46 4.85 5.73 1.41
N PHE A 47 3.88 5.24 2.15
CA PHE A 47 4.01 4.80 3.54
C PHE A 47 3.89 3.28 3.58
N ILE A 48 4.78 2.65 4.34
CA ILE A 48 4.90 1.20 4.47
C ILE A 48 4.66 0.77 5.90
N ARG A 49 3.89 -0.30 6.08
CA ARG A 49 3.63 -0.92 7.40
C ARG A 49 3.71 -2.43 7.33
N ARG A 50 4.26 -3.04 8.38
CA ARG A 50 4.27 -4.49 8.52
C ARG A 50 2.88 -4.99 8.88
N GLN A 51 2.52 -6.11 8.28
CA GLN A 51 1.29 -6.85 8.53
C GLN A 51 1.65 -8.29 8.94
N PRO A 52 0.76 -8.98 9.67
CA PRO A 52 0.95 -10.38 10.01
C PRO A 52 1.22 -11.26 8.77
N GLY A 53 2.02 -12.31 8.96
CA GLY A 53 2.40 -13.25 7.91
C GLY A 53 3.52 -12.76 6.99
N GLY A 54 4.38 -11.85 7.46
CA GLY A 54 5.52 -11.35 6.67
C GLY A 54 5.08 -10.54 5.45
N ARG A 55 4.01 -9.75 5.59
CA ARG A 55 3.47 -8.92 4.51
C ARG A 55 3.67 -7.45 4.81
N LEU A 56 3.69 -6.63 3.77
CA LEU A 56 3.89 -5.19 3.84
C LEU A 56 2.73 -4.51 3.14
N PHE A 57 1.99 -3.70 3.89
CA PHE A 57 0.97 -2.82 3.35
C PHE A 57 1.59 -1.48 2.97
N ILE A 58 1.35 -1.03 1.75
CA ILE A 58 1.91 0.20 1.19
C ILE A 58 0.79 1.06 0.59
N THR A 59 0.77 2.33 0.93
CA THR A 59 -0.25 3.31 0.51
C THR A 59 0.38 4.69 0.31
N ALA A 60 -0.27 5.58 -0.43
CA ALA A 60 0.12 6.98 -0.52
C ALA A 60 -0.34 7.82 0.70
N ASP A 61 -1.27 7.32 1.52
CA ASP A 61 -1.82 8.05 2.67
C ASP A 61 -1.26 7.52 4.00
N PRO A 62 -0.63 8.37 4.84
CA PRO A 62 -0.10 7.97 6.14
C PRO A 62 -1.18 7.62 7.18
N ARG A 63 -2.47 7.77 6.90
CA ARG A 63 -3.57 7.39 7.80
C ARG A 63 -4.35 6.18 7.31
N ASP A 64 -3.98 5.64 6.14
CA ASP A 64 -4.74 4.59 5.50
C ASP A 64 -4.67 3.26 6.26
N THR A 65 -5.69 2.41 6.14
CA THR A 65 -5.78 1.14 6.88
C THR A 65 -6.40 0.07 6.02
N LEU A 66 -5.99 -1.19 6.19
CA LEU A 66 -6.55 -2.34 5.45
C LEU A 66 -8.06 -2.51 5.64
N SER A 67 -8.55 -2.20 6.83
CA SER A 67 -9.96 -2.26 7.22
C SER A 67 -10.42 -0.92 7.77
N PHE A 68 -11.73 -0.69 7.82
CA PHE A 68 -12.29 0.53 8.40
C PHE A 68 -11.86 0.68 9.86
N PRO A 69 -11.40 1.88 10.27
CA PRO A 69 -10.85 2.11 11.60
C PRO A 69 -11.94 2.04 12.68
N VAL A 70 -11.48 1.96 13.93
CA VAL A 70 -12.34 1.98 15.10
C VAL A 70 -13.17 3.26 15.15
N GLY A 71 -14.46 3.14 15.48
CA GLY A 71 -15.41 4.26 15.53
C GLY A 71 -16.06 4.62 14.19
N HIS A 72 -15.71 3.92 13.09
CA HIS A 72 -16.40 4.05 11.82
C HIS A 72 -17.65 3.16 11.77
N PRO A 73 -18.77 3.54 11.12
CA PRO A 73 -19.97 2.68 11.00
C PRO A 73 -19.73 1.31 10.37
N ARG A 74 -18.61 1.16 9.64
CA ARG A 74 -18.17 -0.07 8.97
C ARG A 74 -16.92 -0.68 9.60
N GLU A 75 -16.58 -0.31 10.84
CA GLU A 75 -15.40 -0.79 11.58
C GLU A 75 -15.11 -2.28 11.34
N GLY A 76 -13.83 -2.59 11.10
CA GLY A 76 -13.35 -3.96 10.90
C GLY A 76 -13.64 -4.55 9.52
N ARG A 77 -14.55 -3.97 8.72
CA ARG A 77 -14.79 -4.43 7.34
C ARG A 77 -13.61 -4.09 6.42
N PRO A 78 -13.33 -4.90 5.39
CA PRO A 78 -12.28 -4.60 4.42
C PRO A 78 -12.51 -3.26 3.72
N ARG A 79 -11.44 -2.49 3.49
CA ARG A 79 -11.48 -1.22 2.72
C ARG A 79 -11.08 -1.37 1.26
N TYR A 80 -10.53 -2.51 0.87
CA TYR A 80 -10.05 -2.76 -0.48
C TYR A 80 -10.55 -4.10 -1.01
N THR A 81 -10.72 -4.14 -2.32
CA THR A 81 -10.70 -5.38 -3.09
C THR A 81 -9.28 -5.62 -3.57
N TRP A 82 -8.75 -6.81 -3.30
CA TRP A 82 -7.39 -7.21 -3.63
C TRP A 82 -7.37 -8.10 -4.87
N THR A 83 -6.49 -7.79 -5.82
CA THR A 83 -6.22 -8.63 -6.98
C THR A 83 -4.78 -9.15 -6.88
N PRO A 84 -4.56 -10.48 -6.82
CA PRO A 84 -3.21 -11.03 -6.80
C PRO A 84 -2.52 -10.83 -8.15
N ALA A 85 -1.20 -10.58 -8.12
CA ALA A 85 -0.34 -10.48 -9.28
C ALA A 85 0.68 -11.63 -9.33
N VAL A 86 1.21 -11.90 -10.53
CA VAL A 86 2.17 -12.99 -10.79
C VAL A 86 3.50 -12.84 -10.06
N ASP A 87 3.84 -11.62 -9.64
CA ASP A 87 5.03 -11.30 -8.87
C ASP A 87 4.89 -11.63 -7.36
N GLY A 88 3.69 -12.08 -6.94
CA GLY A 88 3.37 -12.37 -5.54
C GLY A 88 2.93 -11.14 -4.74
N SER A 89 2.76 -9.99 -5.39
CA SER A 89 2.09 -8.83 -4.78
C SER A 89 0.57 -8.91 -4.93
N GLU A 90 -0.15 -8.14 -4.11
CA GLU A 90 -1.58 -7.90 -4.27
C GLU A 90 -1.83 -6.43 -4.53
N ARG A 91 -2.73 -6.15 -5.47
CA ARG A 91 -3.11 -4.80 -5.90
C ARG A 91 -4.46 -4.44 -5.30
N GLY A 92 -4.50 -3.42 -4.46
CA GLY A 92 -5.70 -3.00 -3.74
C GLY A 92 -6.37 -1.81 -4.40
N VAL A 93 -7.67 -1.93 -4.67
CA VAL A 93 -8.52 -0.80 -5.07
C VAL A 93 -9.53 -0.57 -3.97
N LEU A 94 -9.71 0.69 -3.56
CA LEU A 94 -10.69 1.03 -2.53
C LEU A 94 -12.08 0.57 -2.98
N VAL A 95 -12.79 -0.10 -2.08
CA VAL A 95 -14.23 -0.38 -2.26
C VAL A 95 -14.99 0.94 -2.34
N GLU A 96 -16.13 0.96 -3.01
CA GLU A 96 -16.89 2.19 -3.27
C GLU A 96 -17.20 2.95 -1.96
N GLU A 97 -17.50 2.21 -0.91
CA GLU A 97 -17.78 2.73 0.44
C GLU A 97 -16.60 3.43 1.11
N ALA A 98 -15.38 3.19 0.65
CA ALA A 98 -14.15 3.75 1.19
C ALA A 98 -13.60 4.92 0.35
N ARG A 99 -14.17 5.19 -0.83
CA ARG A 99 -13.77 6.30 -1.71
C ARG A 99 -14.30 7.66 -1.27
N HIS A 100 -15.34 7.66 -0.42
CA HIS A 100 -16.04 8.84 0.08
C HIS A 100 -16.04 8.96 1.61
N ALA A 101 -15.20 8.17 2.28
CA ALA A 101 -15.12 8.09 3.74
C ALA A 101 -14.15 9.11 4.33
#